data_AF-A0A3N5J1K6-F1
#
_entry.id   AF-A0A3N5J1K6-F1
#
_cell.length_a   1.000
_cell.length_b   1.000
_cell.length_c   1.000
_cell.angle_alpha   90.00
_cell.angle_beta   90.00
_cell.angle_gamma   90.00
#
_symmetry.space_group_name_H-M   'P 1'
#
loop_
_entity.id
_entity.type
_entity.pdbx_description
1 polymer ?
#
loop_
_entity_poly.entity_id
_entity_poly.type
_entity_poly.pdbx_seq_one_letter_code
_entity_poly.pdbx_strand_id
1 'polypeptide(L)'
;MSLYPVIGTPELAREAFFSENISPARLETYYEKLQDESFRGFLEMIFCLPKPYRVRDPILLIGAMNDMIFSQGQMDATANAYHSTAQMLSNTAHDVMLEDRWKDAADIILNWLKGQKL
;
A
#
# COMPACT_ATOMS: atom_id res chain seq x y z
N MET A 1 -23.70 4.80 -0.56
CA MET A 1 -22.73 5.21 -1.60
C MET A 1 -21.64 4.16 -1.62
N SER A 2 -21.07 3.84 -2.78
CA SER A 2 -20.17 2.70 -3.01
C SER A 2 -18.91 3.20 -3.72
N LEU A 3 -17.76 2.65 -3.36
CA LEU A 3 -16.48 2.92 -4.03
C LEU A 3 -16.11 1.81 -5.01
N TYR A 4 -16.74 0.66 -4.90
CA TYR A 4 -16.56 -0.50 -5.77
C TYR A 4 -16.49 -0.20 -7.28
N PRO A 5 -17.25 0.76 -7.86
CA PRO A 5 -17.16 1.03 -9.29
C PRO A 5 -15.75 1.36 -9.81
N VAL A 6 -14.85 1.89 -8.97
CA VAL A 6 -13.47 2.21 -9.38
C VAL A 6 -12.59 0.96 -9.58
N ILE A 7 -13.01 -0.18 -9.03
CA ILE A 7 -12.33 -1.48 -9.12
C ILE A 7 -13.30 -2.55 -9.63
N GLY A 8 -14.37 -2.14 -10.31
CA GLY A 8 -15.55 -2.97 -10.55
C GLY A 8 -15.35 -4.13 -11.54
N THR A 9 -14.16 -4.28 -12.14
CA THR A 9 -13.79 -5.39 -13.02
C THR A 9 -12.37 -5.87 -12.70
N PRO A 10 -11.99 -7.10 -13.09
CA PRO A 10 -10.62 -7.59 -12.92
C PRO A 10 -9.57 -6.65 -13.55
N GLU A 11 -9.87 -6.02 -14.68
CA GLU A 11 -8.96 -5.09 -15.35
C GLU A 11 -8.74 -3.81 -14.54
N LEU A 12 -9.81 -3.23 -13.99
CA LEU A 12 -9.73 -2.05 -13.13
C LEU A 12 -9.02 -2.36 -11.81
N ALA A 13 -9.32 -3.53 -11.22
CA ALA A 13 -8.61 -4.00 -10.02
C ALA A 13 -7.12 -4.23 -10.30
N ARG A 14 -6.77 -4.77 -11.48
CA ARG A 14 -5.38 -4.90 -11.90
C ARG A 14 -4.70 -3.54 -12.01
N GLU A 15 -5.30 -2.58 -12.69
CA GLU A 15 -4.74 -1.23 -12.85
C GLU A 15 -4.54 -0.53 -11.50
N ALA A 16 -5.49 -0.68 -10.58
CA ALA A 16 -5.41 -0.06 -9.27
C ALA A 16 -4.38 -0.73 -8.35
N PHE A 17 -4.32 -2.07 -8.33
CA PHE A 17 -3.71 -2.81 -7.23
C PHE A 17 -2.48 -3.63 -7.59
N PHE A 18 -2.34 -4.10 -8.84
CA PHE A 18 -1.39 -5.15 -9.19
C PHE A 18 -0.44 -4.75 -10.32
N SER A 19 0.76 -5.33 -10.31
CA SER A 19 1.70 -5.13 -11.42
C SER A 19 1.20 -5.78 -12.71
N GLU A 20 1.63 -5.26 -13.86
CA GLU A 20 1.21 -5.76 -15.18
C GLU A 20 1.51 -7.25 -15.41
N ASN A 21 2.50 -7.80 -14.70
CA ASN A 21 2.92 -9.20 -14.82
C ASN A 21 2.11 -10.17 -13.95
N ILE A 22 1.09 -9.73 -13.21
CA ILE A 22 0.23 -10.66 -12.45
C ILE A 22 -0.42 -11.68 -13.39
N SER A 23 -0.38 -12.96 -13.03
CA SER A 23 -1.02 -14.00 -13.83
C SER A 23 -2.55 -13.84 -13.80
N PRO A 24 -3.27 -14.10 -14.91
CA PRO A 24 -4.74 -14.01 -14.94
C PRO A 24 -5.44 -14.84 -13.86
N ALA A 25 -4.96 -16.06 -13.58
CA ALA A 25 -5.55 -16.92 -12.55
C ALA A 25 -5.46 -16.32 -11.14
N ARG A 26 -4.34 -15.65 -10.80
CA ARG A 26 -4.18 -14.97 -9.51
C ARG A 26 -5.01 -13.70 -9.44
N LEU A 27 -5.04 -12.94 -10.53
CA LEU A 27 -5.88 -11.74 -10.62
C LEU A 27 -7.34 -12.09 -10.33
N GLU A 28 -7.88 -13.13 -10.97
CA GLU A 28 -9.26 -13.57 -10.70
C GLU A 28 -9.45 -14.04 -9.27
N THR A 29 -8.51 -14.84 -8.75
CA THR A 29 -8.58 -15.32 -7.36
C THR A 29 -8.62 -14.18 -6.35
N TYR A 30 -7.87 -13.09 -6.59
CA TYR A 30 -7.88 -11.92 -5.72
C TYR A 30 -9.10 -11.04 -5.96
N TYR A 31 -9.49 -10.83 -7.21
CA TYR A 31 -10.67 -10.06 -7.57
C TYR A 31 -11.95 -10.62 -6.94
N GLU A 32 -12.14 -11.94 -6.95
CA GLU A 32 -13.27 -12.62 -6.28
C GLU A 32 -13.32 -12.36 -4.76
N LYS A 33 -12.20 -11.99 -4.15
CA LYS A 33 -12.10 -11.68 -2.72
C LYS A 33 -12.25 -10.19 -2.41
N LEU A 34 -12.20 -9.32 -3.42
CA LEU A 34 -12.39 -7.89 -3.25
C LEU A 34 -13.84 -7.61 -2.85
N GLN A 35 -13.99 -6.56 -2.05
CA GLN A 35 -15.28 -6.11 -1.53
C GLN A 35 -15.38 -4.61 -1.69
N ASP A 36 -16.61 -4.08 -1.59
CA ASP A 36 -16.81 -2.64 -1.53
C ASP A 36 -16.19 -2.09 -0.24
N GLU A 37 -15.47 -0.98 -0.37
CA GLU A 37 -14.92 -0.27 0.77
C GLU A 37 -16.04 0.48 1.52
N SER A 38 -15.88 0.61 2.83
CA SER A 38 -16.78 1.42 3.64
C SER A 38 -16.71 2.88 3.20
N PHE A 39 -17.76 3.37 2.54
CA PHE A 39 -17.82 4.77 2.13
C PHE A 39 -17.62 5.75 3.30
N ARG A 40 -18.11 5.39 4.50
CA ARG A 40 -17.83 6.18 5.71
C ARG A 40 -16.36 6.13 6.10
N GLY A 41 -15.73 4.95 6.05
CA GLY A 41 -14.29 4.79 6.32
C GLY A 41 -13.44 5.64 5.38
N PHE A 42 -13.80 5.66 4.09
CA PHE A 42 -13.16 6.54 3.10
C PHE A 42 -13.30 8.03 3.43
N LEU A 43 -14.50 8.49 3.83
CA LEU A 43 -14.67 9.89 4.26
C LEU A 43 -13.82 10.20 5.49
N GLU A 44 -13.77 9.30 6.47
CA GLU A 44 -12.93 9.48 7.66
C GLU A 44 -11.44 9.53 7.29
N MET A 45 -10.97 8.75 6.31
CA MET A 45 -9.60 8.82 5.80
C MET A 45 -9.23 10.20 5.23
N ILE A 46 -10.19 10.87 4.57
CA ILE A 46 -9.98 12.20 3.95
C ILE A 46 -10.11 13.33 4.98
N PHE A 47 -11.07 13.23 5.91
CA PHE A 47 -11.43 14.33 6.81
C PHE A 47 -10.81 14.21 8.21
N CYS A 48 -10.50 13.00 8.69
CA CYS A 48 -9.92 12.74 10.00
C CYS A 48 -8.42 12.46 9.89
N LEU A 49 -7.68 13.48 9.43
CA LEU A 49 -6.25 13.35 9.14
C LEU A 49 -5.40 12.97 10.37
N PRO A 50 -4.33 12.17 10.17
CA PRO A 50 -3.43 11.78 11.25
C PRO A 50 -2.70 12.99 11.86
N LYS A 51 -2.14 12.78 13.06
CA LYS A 51 -1.34 13.79 13.79
C LYS A 51 0.09 13.27 13.98
N PRO A 52 0.94 13.29 12.93
CA PRO A 52 2.28 12.70 12.97
C PRO A 52 3.14 13.20 14.14
N TYR A 53 3.02 14.48 14.49
CA TYR A 53 3.73 15.11 15.63
C TYR A 53 3.47 14.46 17.00
N ARG A 54 2.45 13.60 17.12
CA ARG A 54 2.16 12.85 18.36
C ARG A 54 2.89 11.50 18.44
N VAL A 55 3.40 11.01 17.31
CA VAL A 55 4.08 9.71 17.24
C VAL A 55 5.55 9.90 17.58
N ARG A 56 6.04 9.10 18.53
CA ARG A 56 7.45 9.12 18.98
C ARG A 56 8.17 7.80 18.75
N ASP A 57 7.43 6.75 18.43
CA ASP A 57 7.97 5.42 18.17
C ASP A 57 8.69 5.38 16.81
N PRO A 58 9.70 4.50 16.64
CA PRO A 58 10.33 4.28 15.35
C PRO A 58 9.31 3.83 14.30
N ILE A 59 9.32 4.47 13.13
CA ILE A 59 8.44 4.14 11.99
C ILE A 59 9.26 3.59 10.84
N LEU A 60 8.89 2.39 10.37
CA LEU A 60 9.27 1.86 9.08
C LEU A 60 8.21 2.23 8.05
N LEU A 61 8.62 2.91 6.99
CA LEU A 61 7.75 3.22 5.85
C LEU A 61 8.24 2.47 4.61
N ILE A 62 7.35 1.67 4.01
CA ILE A 62 7.60 0.92 2.78
C ILE A 62 6.58 1.39 1.75
N GLY A 63 7.03 1.70 0.55
CA GLY A 63 6.18 2.06 -0.58
C GLY A 63 6.51 1.24 -1.82
N ALA A 64 5.66 1.37 -2.83
CA ALA A 64 5.80 0.70 -4.12
C ALA A 64 5.99 1.75 -5.22
N MET A 65 6.96 1.53 -6.12
CA MET A 65 7.28 2.50 -7.18
C MET A 65 6.21 2.56 -8.27
N ASN A 66 5.44 1.48 -8.47
CA ASN A 66 4.37 1.40 -9.47
C ASN A 66 2.99 1.48 -8.80
N ASP A 67 2.90 2.06 -7.60
CA ASP A 67 1.63 2.27 -6.90
C ASP A 67 0.82 3.36 -7.61
N MET A 68 -0.39 3.01 -8.05
CA MET A 68 -1.31 3.91 -8.76
C MET A 68 -2.23 4.69 -7.83
N ILE A 69 -2.22 4.38 -6.53
CA ILE A 69 -3.02 5.01 -5.49
C ILE A 69 -2.18 6.06 -4.74
N PHE A 70 -0.92 5.73 -4.44
CA PHE A 70 0.01 6.60 -3.72
C PHE A 70 1.30 6.83 -4.50
N SER A 71 1.50 8.08 -4.93
CA SER A 71 2.73 8.48 -5.60
C SER A 71 3.94 8.49 -4.66
N GLN A 72 5.14 8.38 -5.25
CA GLN A 72 6.40 8.53 -4.51
C GLN A 72 6.47 9.85 -3.72
N GLY A 73 5.98 10.96 -4.29
CA GLY A 73 5.94 12.25 -3.59
C GLY A 73 5.06 12.25 -2.33
N GLN A 74 3.96 11.50 -2.34
CA GLN A 74 3.11 11.32 -1.14
C GLN A 74 3.80 10.44 -0.10
N MET A 75 4.54 9.42 -0.54
CA MET A 75 5.36 8.59 0.36
C MET A 75 6.48 9.39 1.00
N ASP A 76 7.18 10.24 0.24
CA ASP A 76 8.22 11.14 0.76
C ASP A 76 7.65 12.17 1.73
N ALA A 77 6.50 12.77 1.41
CA ALA A 77 5.80 13.68 2.31
C ALA A 77 5.41 13.00 3.63
N THR A 78 4.93 11.76 3.56
CA THR A 78 4.60 10.94 4.73
C THR A 78 5.86 10.62 5.54
N ALA A 79 6.95 10.19 4.89
CA ALA A 79 8.23 9.94 5.55
C ALA A 79 8.72 11.16 6.33
N ASN A 80 8.68 12.34 5.68
CA ASN A 80 9.06 13.60 6.30
C ASN A 80 8.17 13.96 7.50
N ALA A 81 6.86 13.75 7.38
CA ALA A 81 5.92 14.04 8.47
C ALA A 81 6.16 13.16 9.72
N TYR A 82 6.66 11.93 9.53
CA TYR A 82 7.02 10.99 10.59
C TYR A 82 8.52 10.97 10.94
N HIS A 83 9.31 11.92 10.43
CA HIS A 83 10.76 11.97 10.63
C HIS A 83 11.50 10.66 10.28
N SER A 84 11.05 10.00 9.22
CA SER A 84 11.58 8.74 8.72
C SER A 84 11.95 8.86 7.24
N THR A 85 12.35 7.74 6.63
CA THR A 85 12.60 7.60 5.19
C THR A 85 11.75 6.47 4.62
N ALA A 86 11.27 6.64 3.39
CA ALA A 86 10.52 5.60 2.69
C ALA A 86 11.49 4.62 2.00
N GLN A 87 11.27 3.31 2.18
CA GLN A 87 11.90 2.28 1.36
C GLN A 87 10.97 1.95 0.20
N MET A 88 11.37 2.37 -1.00
CA MET A 88 10.55 2.18 -2.20
C MET A 88 10.94 0.91 -2.95
N LEU A 89 9.98 -0.01 -3.06
CA LEU A 89 10.11 -1.27 -3.79
C LEU A 89 9.96 -1.03 -5.29
N SER A 90 10.99 -1.38 -6.05
CA SER A 90 10.95 -1.31 -7.52
C SER A 90 10.11 -2.44 -8.10
N ASN A 91 9.47 -2.21 -9.26
CA ASN A 91 8.67 -3.22 -9.97
C ASN A 91 7.61 -3.88 -9.07
N THR A 92 6.97 -3.08 -8.22
CA THR A 92 5.96 -3.52 -7.25
C THR A 92 4.81 -2.53 -7.31
N ALA A 93 3.58 -3.03 -7.33
CA ALA A 93 2.35 -2.24 -7.31
C ALA A 93 1.78 -2.11 -5.88
N HIS A 94 0.57 -1.54 -5.78
CA HIS A 94 -0.06 -1.14 -4.52
C HIS A 94 -0.22 -2.29 -3.51
N ASP A 95 -0.74 -3.45 -3.95
CA ASP A 95 -0.99 -4.59 -3.07
C ASP A 95 0.29 -5.42 -2.84
N VAL A 96 1.32 -4.77 -2.28
CA VAL A 96 2.67 -5.30 -2.06
C VAL A 96 2.70 -6.73 -1.51
N MET A 97 1.79 -7.06 -0.58
CA MET A 97 1.73 -8.37 0.06
C MET A 97 1.21 -9.48 -0.87
N LEU A 98 0.52 -9.12 -1.95
CA LEU A 98 -0.04 -10.03 -2.96
C LEU A 98 0.78 -10.03 -4.26
N GLU A 99 1.81 -9.19 -4.36
CA GLU A 99 2.71 -9.13 -5.52
C GLU A 99 3.65 -10.36 -5.59
N ASP A 100 4.23 -10.65 -6.76
CA ASP A 100 5.22 -11.73 -6.91
C ASP A 100 6.45 -11.53 -6.01
N ARG A 101 6.81 -10.26 -5.80
CA ARG A 101 8.00 -9.83 -5.05
C ARG A 101 7.70 -9.52 -3.58
N TRP A 102 6.57 -9.98 -3.04
CA TRP A 102 6.17 -9.72 -1.65
C TRP A 102 7.27 -10.00 -0.60
N LYS A 103 8.19 -10.93 -0.89
CA LYS A 103 9.33 -11.27 -0.03
C LYS A 103 10.27 -10.10 0.19
N ASP A 104 10.43 -9.20 -0.78
CA ASP A 104 11.27 -8.01 -0.64
C ASP A 104 10.76 -7.13 0.51
N ALA A 105 9.45 -6.93 0.60
CA ALA A 105 8.81 -6.22 1.72
C ALA A 105 8.98 -6.98 3.05
N ALA A 106 8.79 -8.30 3.04
CA ALA A 106 8.94 -9.13 4.23
C ALA A 106 10.38 -9.10 4.78
N ASP A 107 11.38 -9.13 3.91
CA ASP A 107 12.80 -9.06 4.28
C ASP A 107 13.15 -7.68 4.87
N ILE A 108 12.60 -6.59 4.31
CA ILE A 108 12.74 -5.25 4.88
C ILE A 108 12.18 -5.21 6.30
N ILE A 109 10.97 -5.71 6.51
CA ILE A 109 10.32 -5.75 7.83
C ILE A 109 11.17 -6.58 8.81
N LEU A 110 11.58 -7.78 8.40
CA LEU A 110 12.37 -8.67 9.25
C LEU A 110 13.71 -8.05 9.66
N ASN A 111 14.41 -7.41 8.72
CA ASN A 111 15.68 -6.77 8.99
C ASN A 111 15.52 -5.52 9.87
N TRP A 112 14.46 -4.74 9.65
CA TRP A 112 14.15 -3.60 10.50
C TRP A 112 13.87 -4.04 11.94
N LEU A 113 13.08 -5.10 12.13
CA LEU A 113 12.77 -5.65 13.45
C LEU A 113 14.01 -6.17 14.17
N LYS A 114 14.92 -6.87 13.47
CA LYS A 114 16.20 -7.32 14.06
C LYS A 114 17.07 -6.16 14.54
N GLY A 115 16.96 -4.99 13.91
CA GLY A 115 17.66 -3.78 14.32
C GLY A 115 16.97 -3.02 15.45
N GLN A 116 15.71 -3.31 15.77
CA GLN A 116 15.02 -2.71 16.90
C GLN A 116 15.51 -3.33 18.21
N LYS A 117 15.85 -2.49 19.18
CA LYS A 117 16.01 -2.92 20.57
C LYS A 117 14.61 -3.06 21.17
N LEU A 118 14.04 -4.25 21.04
CA LEU A 118 12.80 -4.63 21.73
C LEU A 118 13.04 -4.80 23.24
#